data_AF-A0A1J6J6C8-F1
#
_entry.id   AF-A0A1J6J6C8-F1
#
_cell.length_a   1.000
_cell.length_b   1.000
_cell.length_c   1.000
_cell.angle_alpha   90.00
_cell.angle_beta   90.00
_cell.angle_gamma   90.00
#
_symmetry.space_group_name_H-M   'P 1'
#
loop_
_entity.id
_entity.type
_entity.pdbx_description
1 polymer ?
#
loop_
_entity_poly.entity_id
_entity_poly.type
_entity_poly.pdbx_seq_one_letter_code
_entity_poly.pdbx_strand_id
1 'polypeptide(L)'
;MEVGQSSPPPILSPQPATIPNTIQNYANLLKPNALNAPMQHATNVALKPIEYLHGEPIVRWKKQEVRQSIAQQGLNLAVLGKFSYGKPGIHGLRKVLPIQCELKSPCSVGLIEDSHVLIKLSLMEDYIHLLSKPAYYLRTQNEM
;
A
#
# COMPACT_ATOMS: atom_id res chain seq x y z
N MET A 1 31.43 -67.50 -41.46
CA MET A 1 30.93 -66.13 -41.20
C MET A 1 30.30 -65.61 -42.47
N GLU A 2 29.15 -64.99 -42.27
CA GLU A 2 28.10 -64.62 -43.20
C GLU A 2 28.46 -63.36 -44.00
N VAL A 3 27.96 -63.25 -45.23
CA VAL A 3 27.97 -62.03 -46.05
C VAL A 3 26.58 -61.82 -46.61
N GLY A 4 26.03 -60.62 -46.39
CA GLY A 4 24.80 -60.13 -47.00
C GLY A 4 24.84 -58.61 -47.20
N GLN A 5 25.06 -58.21 -48.47
CA GLN A 5 24.49 -57.08 -49.24
C GLN A 5 24.41 -55.65 -48.62
N SER A 6 25.10 -54.65 -49.23
CA SER A 6 24.63 -53.63 -50.22
C SER A 6 23.75 -52.53 -49.61
N SER A 7 23.81 -51.22 -49.81
CA SER A 7 24.47 -50.22 -50.69
C SER A 7 24.19 -48.81 -50.07
N PRO A 8 24.72 -47.67 -50.56
CA PRO A 8 25.08 -46.50 -49.73
C PRO A 8 23.97 -45.43 -49.58
N PRO A 9 24.03 -44.56 -48.55
CA PRO A 9 23.18 -43.36 -48.48
C PRO A 9 23.90 -42.05 -48.90
N PRO A 10 23.13 -41.00 -49.26
CA PRO A 10 23.61 -39.79 -49.94
C PRO A 10 24.06 -38.66 -48.98
N ILE A 11 24.88 -37.76 -49.53
CA ILE A 11 25.44 -36.55 -48.91
C ILE A 11 24.34 -35.53 -48.58
N LEU A 12 24.29 -35.05 -47.33
CA LEU A 12 23.46 -33.93 -46.86
C LEU A 12 24.30 -32.64 -46.76
N SER A 13 23.79 -31.56 -47.36
CA SER A 13 24.32 -30.20 -47.35
C SER A 13 24.14 -29.47 -45.99
N PRO A 14 24.84 -28.34 -45.74
CA PRO A 14 25.06 -27.77 -44.40
C PRO A 14 23.87 -26.98 -43.81
N GLN A 15 23.68 -27.10 -42.50
CA GLN A 15 22.64 -26.44 -41.68
C GLN A 15 22.82 -24.92 -41.50
N PRO A 16 21.73 -24.14 -41.52
CA PRO A 16 21.63 -22.87 -40.80
C PRO A 16 21.00 -23.07 -39.41
N ALA A 17 21.63 -22.50 -38.38
CA ALA A 17 21.15 -22.46 -37.01
C ALA A 17 19.78 -21.76 -36.90
N THR A 18 18.77 -22.46 -36.37
CA THR A 18 17.47 -21.87 -36.05
C THR A 18 17.18 -22.06 -34.56
N ILE A 19 17.12 -20.93 -33.87
CA ILE A 19 16.87 -20.72 -32.46
C ILE A 19 15.44 -21.22 -32.13
N PRO A 20 15.22 -22.10 -31.13
CA PRO A 20 13.87 -22.52 -30.80
C PRO A 20 13.12 -21.38 -30.10
N ASN A 21 12.19 -20.75 -30.83
CA ASN A 21 11.18 -19.85 -30.29
C ASN A 21 10.25 -20.61 -29.35
N THR A 22 10.64 -20.73 -28.08
CA THR A 22 9.69 -21.09 -27.01
C THR A 22 8.96 -19.82 -26.63
N ILE A 23 7.78 -19.59 -27.21
CA ILE A 23 6.83 -18.60 -26.68
C ILE A 23 6.43 -19.10 -25.29
N GLN A 24 7.21 -18.70 -24.27
CA GLN A 24 6.84 -18.90 -22.89
C GLN A 24 5.61 -18.03 -22.63
N ASN A 25 4.48 -18.73 -22.56
CA ASN A 25 3.17 -18.24 -22.23
C ASN A 25 3.26 -17.17 -21.13
N TYR A 26 3.02 -15.91 -21.48
CA TYR A 26 3.16 -14.73 -20.61
C TYR A 26 2.37 -14.89 -19.29
N ALA A 27 1.31 -15.70 -19.32
CA ALA A 27 0.52 -16.08 -18.15
C ALA A 27 1.34 -16.79 -17.04
N ASN A 28 2.46 -17.45 -17.36
CA ASN A 28 3.33 -18.07 -16.37
C ASN A 28 4.23 -17.07 -15.62
N LEU A 29 4.47 -15.87 -16.17
CA LEU A 29 5.17 -14.78 -15.47
C LEU A 29 4.28 -14.08 -14.45
N LEU A 30 2.97 -14.20 -14.59
CA LEU A 30 1.97 -13.65 -13.68
C LEU A 30 1.65 -14.59 -12.51
N LYS A 31 2.24 -15.79 -12.48
CA LYS A 31 2.09 -16.72 -11.34
C LYS A 31 2.92 -16.17 -10.18
N PRO A 32 2.31 -15.84 -9.03
CA PRO A 32 3.05 -15.34 -7.89
C PRO A 32 3.75 -16.50 -7.18
N ASN A 33 4.88 -16.96 -7.74
CA ASN A 33 5.87 -17.71 -6.98
C ASN A 33 6.89 -16.74 -6.37
N ALA A 34 6.39 -15.79 -5.59
CA ALA A 34 7.20 -15.02 -4.66
C ALA A 34 7.05 -15.66 -3.28
N LEU A 35 7.97 -16.57 -3.03
CA LEU A 35 8.36 -17.12 -1.75
C LEU A 35 8.27 -16.07 -0.63
N ASN A 36 7.32 -16.23 0.30
CA ASN A 36 7.41 -15.82 1.70
C ASN A 36 7.97 -14.42 2.02
N ALA A 37 7.62 -13.38 1.27
CA ALA A 37 7.47 -12.09 1.94
C ALA A 37 6.17 -12.20 2.73
N PRO A 38 6.13 -11.95 4.06
CA PRO A 38 4.85 -11.78 4.71
C PRO A 38 4.20 -10.58 4.00
N MET A 39 3.25 -10.87 3.09
CA MET A 39 2.13 -9.96 2.87
C MET A 39 1.71 -9.59 4.28
N GLN A 40 1.96 -8.33 4.67
CA GLN A 40 1.43 -7.84 5.92
C GLN A 40 -0.07 -8.05 5.77
N HIS A 41 -0.57 -9.13 6.38
CA HIS A 41 -1.98 -9.40 6.45
C HIS A 41 -2.53 -8.10 6.98
N ALA A 42 -3.32 -7.39 6.16
CA ALA A 42 -4.17 -6.34 6.67
C ALA A 42 -4.88 -7.03 7.82
N THR A 43 -4.52 -6.65 9.05
CA THR A 43 -5.03 -7.27 10.26
C THR A 43 -6.53 -7.20 10.07
N ASN A 44 -7.18 -8.36 9.94
CA ASN A 44 -8.62 -8.41 9.79
C ASN A 44 -9.17 -7.84 11.10
N VAL A 45 -9.46 -6.54 11.09
CA VAL A 45 -10.04 -5.86 12.25
C VAL A 45 -11.45 -6.38 12.30
N ALA A 46 -11.67 -7.40 13.13
CA ALA A 46 -12.99 -7.95 13.38
C ALA A 46 -13.91 -6.79 13.77
N LEU A 47 -14.86 -6.48 12.90
CA LEU A 47 -15.80 -5.40 13.13
C LEU A 47 -16.61 -5.73 14.39
N LYS A 48 -16.76 -4.75 15.27
CA LYS A 48 -17.48 -4.96 16.51
C LYS A 48 -18.97 -5.20 16.21
N PRO A 49 -19.62 -6.21 16.81
CA PRO A 49 -21.05 -6.44 16.62
C PRO A 49 -21.87 -5.25 17.12
N ILE A 50 -22.97 -4.99 16.43
CA ILE A 50 -23.96 -3.97 16.78
C ILE A 50 -24.89 -4.57 17.86
N GLU A 51 -25.00 -3.89 19.00
CA GLU A 51 -25.98 -4.19 20.05
C GLU A 51 -27.20 -3.27 19.87
N TYR A 52 -28.42 -3.71 20.14
CA TYR A 52 -29.61 -2.84 20.08
C TYR A 52 -30.08 -2.50 21.49
N LEU A 53 -30.09 -1.21 21.83
CA LEU A 53 -30.61 -0.71 23.11
C LEU A 53 -31.88 0.10 22.81
N HIS A 54 -33.03 -0.32 23.33
CA HIS A 54 -34.34 0.31 23.06
C HIS A 54 -34.69 0.45 21.56
N GLY A 55 -34.18 -0.46 20.72
CA GLY A 55 -34.39 -0.43 19.27
C GLY A 55 -33.36 0.41 18.50
N GLU A 56 -32.44 1.11 19.17
CA GLU A 56 -31.37 1.87 18.53
C GLU A 56 -30.08 1.04 18.40
N PRO A 57 -29.40 1.03 17.24
CA PRO A 57 -28.15 0.32 17.04
C PRO A 57 -26.99 1.06 17.73
N ILE A 58 -26.29 0.38 18.63
CA ILE A 58 -25.16 0.91 19.42
C ILE A 58 -23.95 0.00 19.25
N VAL A 59 -22.78 0.61 19.07
CA VAL A 59 -21.50 -0.09 19.13
C VAL A 59 -20.77 0.33 20.41
N ARG A 60 -20.73 -0.56 21.40
CA ARG A 60 -20.17 -0.23 22.73
C ARG A 60 -18.71 -0.64 22.80
N TRP A 61 -17.77 0.28 22.96
CA TRP A 61 -16.33 -0.02 23.06
C TRP A 61 -15.82 0.08 24.50
N LYS A 62 -14.99 -0.88 24.95
CA LYS A 62 -14.20 -0.75 26.18
C LYS A 62 -12.97 0.11 25.88
N LYS A 63 -12.54 0.91 26.86
CA LYS A 63 -11.34 1.76 26.72
C LYS A 63 -10.08 0.97 26.32
N GLN A 64 -9.91 -0.23 26.85
CA GLN A 64 -8.79 -1.11 26.49
C GLN A 64 -8.87 -1.59 25.03
N GLU A 65 -10.05 -1.92 24.52
CA GLU A 65 -10.25 -2.32 23.13
C GLU A 65 -9.92 -1.17 22.17
N VAL A 66 -10.32 0.06 22.51
CA VAL A 66 -9.95 1.24 21.71
C VAL A 66 -8.44 1.42 21.64
N ARG A 67 -7.73 1.30 22.78
CA ARG A 67 -6.26 1.37 22.81
C ARG A 67 -5.63 0.27 21.96
N GLN A 68 -6.14 -0.96 22.04
CA GLN A 68 -5.68 -2.06 21.22
C GLN A 68 -5.90 -1.80 19.73
N SER A 69 -7.07 -1.27 19.35
CA SER A 69 -7.39 -0.90 17.96
C SER A 69 -6.45 0.17 17.43
N ILE A 70 -6.20 1.23 18.20
CA ILE A 70 -5.25 2.30 17.83
C ILE A 70 -3.86 1.71 17.58
N ALA A 71 -3.40 0.80 18.43
CA ALA A 71 -2.11 0.15 18.27
C ALA A 71 -2.07 -0.78 17.05
N GLN A 72 -3.11 -1.59 16.83
CA GLN A 72 -3.23 -2.52 15.69
C GLN A 72 -3.28 -1.80 14.35
N GLN A 73 -3.94 -0.65 14.28
CA GLN A 73 -4.00 0.19 13.08
C GLN A 73 -2.75 1.10 12.92
N GLY A 74 -1.86 1.08 13.91
CA GLY A 74 -0.66 1.92 13.95
C GLY A 74 -0.98 3.41 13.97
N LEU A 75 -2.03 3.81 14.69
CA LEU A 75 -2.48 5.20 14.82
C LEU A 75 -1.89 5.90 16.06
N ASN A 76 -0.92 5.28 16.75
CA ASN A 76 -0.30 5.83 17.96
C ASN A 76 0.37 7.19 17.72
N LEU A 77 0.89 7.42 16.50
CA LEU A 77 1.54 8.66 16.07
C LEU A 77 0.69 9.40 15.02
N ALA A 78 -0.63 9.27 15.11
CA ALA A 78 -1.55 9.97 14.23
C ALA A 78 -1.99 11.30 14.85
N VAL A 79 -2.02 12.35 14.02
CA VAL A 79 -2.48 13.69 14.38
C VAL A 79 -3.71 14.02 13.54
N LEU A 80 -4.74 14.56 14.19
CA LEU A 80 -5.93 15.07 13.53
C LEU A 80 -5.76 16.57 13.29
N GLY A 81 -5.74 16.97 12.01
CA GLY A 81 -5.72 18.36 11.58
C GLY A 81 -7.08 18.79 11.04
N LYS A 82 -7.49 20.02 11.36
CA LYS A 82 -8.67 20.66 10.77
C LYS A 82 -8.23 21.81 9.87
N PHE A 83 -8.73 21.82 8.63
CA PHE A 83 -8.52 22.91 7.69
C PHE A 83 -9.58 24.00 7.90
N SER A 84 -9.15 25.26 7.92
CA SER A 84 -10.07 26.40 8.05
C SER A 84 -10.85 26.69 6.77
N TYR A 85 -10.27 26.37 5.60
CA TYR A 85 -10.80 26.77 4.30
C TYR A 85 -11.08 25.56 3.42
N GLY A 86 -12.35 25.13 3.39
CA GLY A 86 -12.86 24.14 2.46
C GLY A 86 -12.15 22.78 2.50
N LYS A 87 -12.41 21.97 1.47
CA LYS A 87 -11.88 20.62 1.33
C LYS A 87 -10.51 20.61 0.67
N PRO A 88 -9.43 20.23 1.39
CA PRO A 88 -8.13 20.14 0.77
C PRO A 88 -8.07 18.96 -0.20
N GLY A 89 -7.47 19.17 -1.38
CA GLY A 89 -7.18 18.08 -2.31
C GLY A 89 -6.17 17.10 -1.72
N ILE A 90 -6.58 15.86 -1.46
CA ILE A 90 -5.74 14.86 -0.75
C ILE A 90 -4.41 14.58 -1.46
N HIS A 91 -4.41 14.60 -2.81
CA HIS A 91 -3.20 14.33 -3.59
C HIS A 91 -2.18 15.47 -3.48
N GLY A 92 -2.63 16.73 -3.56
CA GLY A 92 -1.79 17.89 -3.33
C GLY A 92 -1.28 17.92 -1.89
N LEU A 93 -2.16 17.61 -0.93
CA LEU A 93 -1.82 17.59 0.49
C LEU A 93 -0.69 16.60 0.80
N ARG A 94 -0.76 15.38 0.24
CA ARG A 94 0.30 14.36 0.41
C ARG A 94 1.67 14.83 -0.10
N LYS A 95 1.72 15.72 -1.09
CA LYS A 95 2.97 16.28 -1.62
C LYS A 95 3.47 17.44 -0.75
N VAL A 96 2.59 18.35 -0.35
CA VAL A 96 3.01 19.58 0.34
C VAL A 96 3.26 19.38 1.83
N LEU A 97 2.56 18.43 2.48
CA LEU A 97 2.62 18.27 3.94
C LEU A 97 4.01 17.85 4.43
N PRO A 98 4.68 16.83 3.86
CA PRO A 98 6.05 16.50 4.27
C PRO A 98 7.03 17.68 4.11
N ILE A 99 6.88 18.44 3.02
CA ILE A 99 7.79 19.53 2.65
C ILE A 99 7.58 20.76 3.54
N GLN A 100 6.33 21.21 3.69
CA GLN A 100 5.98 22.46 4.39
C GLN A 100 5.91 22.29 5.90
N CYS A 101 5.67 21.07 6.40
CA CYS A 101 5.77 20.78 7.82
C CYS A 101 7.17 20.29 8.23
N GLU A 102 8.16 20.34 7.32
CA GLU A 102 9.57 19.95 7.58
C GLU A 102 9.70 18.54 8.20
N LEU A 103 8.87 17.60 7.74
CA LEU A 103 8.86 16.24 8.27
C LEU A 103 10.05 15.45 7.72
N LYS A 104 10.78 14.77 8.62
CA LYS A 104 11.93 13.95 8.25
C LYS A 104 11.53 12.63 7.62
N SER A 105 10.39 12.07 8.04
CA SER A 105 9.90 10.77 7.58
C SER A 105 8.72 10.89 6.61
N PRO A 106 8.50 9.88 5.75
CA PRO A 106 7.28 9.80 4.97
C PRO A 106 6.06 9.73 5.89
N CYS A 107 5.06 10.56 5.59
CA CYS A 107 3.79 10.58 6.31
C CYS A 107 2.64 10.07 5.43
N SER A 108 1.66 9.43 6.07
CA SER A 108 0.44 8.96 5.41
C SER A 108 -0.70 9.91 5.75
N VAL A 109 -1.32 10.48 4.72
CA VAL A 109 -2.40 11.46 4.89
C VAL A 109 -3.71 10.87 4.37
N GLY A 110 -4.74 10.91 5.21
CA GLY A 110 -6.10 10.49 4.92
C GLY A 110 -7.10 11.60 5.22
N LEU A 111 -8.17 11.67 4.44
CA LEU A 111 -9.29 12.59 4.68
C LEU A 111 -10.39 11.83 5.45
N ILE A 112 -10.89 12.41 6.53
CA ILE A 112 -12.01 11.84 7.30
C ILE A 112 -13.32 12.52 6.91
N GLU A 113 -13.33 13.85 6.84
CA GLU A 113 -14.47 14.67 6.42
C GLU A 113 -13.98 15.76 5.48
N ASP A 114 -14.88 16.65 5.02
CA ASP A 114 -14.50 17.71 4.09
C ASP A 114 -13.35 18.58 4.62
N SER A 115 -13.31 18.93 5.91
CA SER A 115 -12.20 19.73 6.49
C SER A 115 -11.25 18.97 7.42
N HIS A 116 -11.51 17.70 7.73
CA HIS A 116 -10.75 16.94 8.72
C HIS A 116 -9.78 15.96 8.05
N VAL A 117 -8.50 16.07 8.40
CA VAL A 117 -7.43 15.25 7.86
C VAL A 117 -6.73 14.50 8.98
N LEU A 118 -6.54 13.20 8.78
CA LEU A 118 -5.72 12.34 9.61
C LEU A 118 -4.31 12.24 9.01
N ILE A 119 -3.30 12.58 9.80
CA ILE A 119 -1.90 12.53 9.42
C ILE A 119 -1.24 11.47 10.28
N LYS A 120 -0.90 10.32 9.70
CA LYS A 120 -0.14 9.26 10.36
C LYS A 120 1.35 9.47 10.11
N LEU A 121 2.11 9.59 11.20
CA LEU A 121 3.55 9.79 11.18
C LEU A 121 4.28 8.49 11.51
N SER A 122 5.50 8.37 11.00
CA SER A 122 6.34 7.18 11.23
C SER A 122 7.31 7.38 12.41
N LEU A 123 7.74 8.62 12.66
CA LEU A 123 8.70 8.97 13.71
C LEU A 123 8.05 9.78 14.83
N MET A 124 8.51 9.54 16.07
CA MET A 124 8.08 10.30 17.24
C MET A 124 8.56 11.76 17.18
N GLU A 125 9.74 12.02 16.60
CA GLU A 125 10.27 13.37 16.42
C GLU A 125 9.33 14.23 15.58
N ASP A 126 8.87 13.70 14.45
CA ASP A 126 7.93 14.37 13.55
C ASP A 126 6.58 14.61 14.24
N TYR A 127 6.14 13.65 15.08
CA TYR A 127 4.91 13.79 15.88
C TYR A 127 4.99 14.94 16.87
N ILE A 128 6.09 15.02 17.61
CA ILE A 128 6.34 16.13 18.54
C ILE A 128 6.48 17.44 17.77
N HIS A 129 7.19 17.45 16.64
CA HIS A 129 7.36 18.64 15.80
C HIS A 129 6.00 19.15 15.32
N LEU A 130 5.15 18.27 14.78
CA LEU A 130 3.83 18.63 14.29
C LEU A 130 2.96 19.21 15.42
N LEU A 131 2.99 18.62 16.61
CA LEU A 131 2.23 19.11 17.77
C LEU A 131 2.82 20.37 18.43
N SER A 132 4.10 20.67 18.20
CA SER A 132 4.77 21.83 18.81
C SER A 132 4.25 23.17 18.28
N LYS A 133 3.74 23.20 17.05
CA LYS A 133 3.15 24.39 16.44
C LYS A 133 1.61 24.26 16.46
N PRO A 134 0.88 25.29 16.91
CA PRO A 134 -0.58 25.21 17.01
C PRO A 134 -1.29 25.23 15.65
N ALA A 135 -0.64 25.77 14.61
CA ALA A 135 -1.20 25.86 13.26
C ALA A 135 -0.10 25.82 12.21
N TYR A 136 -0.43 25.26 11.04
CA TYR A 136 0.41 25.25 9.85
C TYR A 136 -0.35 25.92 8.70
N TYR A 137 0.36 26.71 7.92
CA TYR A 137 -0.18 27.34 6.73
C TYR A 137 0.33 26.58 5.51
N LEU A 138 -0.56 25.80 4.90
CA LEU A 138 -0.20 24.99 3.76
C LEU A 138 -0.59 25.68 2.45
N ARG A 139 0.38 25.82 1.55
CA ARG A 139 0.14 26.28 0.17
C ARG A 139 -0.01 25.05 -0.72
N THR A 140 -1.24 24.76 -1.13
CA THR A 140 -1.53 23.72 -2.12
C THR A 140 -1.70 24.38 -3.49
N GLN A 141 -1.06 23.83 -4.53
CA GLN A 141 -1.41 24.21 -5.89
C GLN A 141 -2.76 23.55 -6.18
N ASN A 142 -3.83 24.34 -6.24
CA ASN A 142 -5.06 23.90 -6.87
C ASN A 142 -4.74 23.77 -8.36
N GLU A 143 -4.66 22.54 -8.89
CA GLU A 143 -4.90 22.33 -10.31
C GLU A 143 -6.37 22.72 -10.55
N MET A 144 -6.53 23.85 -11.25
CA MET A 144 -7.80 24.43 -11.66
C MET A 144 -8.32 23.71 -12.90
#